data_AF-A0A519EP71-F1
#
_entry.id   AF-A0A519EP71-F1
#
_cell.length_a   1.000
_cell.length_b   1.000
_cell.length_c   1.000
_cell.angle_alpha   90.00
_cell.angle_beta   90.00
_cell.angle_gamma   90.00
#
_symmetry.space_group_name_H-M   'P 1'
#
loop_
_entity.id
_entity.type
_entity.pdbx_description
1 polymer ?
#
loop_
_entity_poly.entity_id
_entity_poly.type
_entity_poly.pdbx_seq_one_letter_code
_entity_poly.pdbx_strand_id
1 'polypeptide(L)' 'ERTGLATTAIQRGLEEAEKKGLLQRDLWHAWPTERGLDFLSDLQSIFLPET' A
#
# COMPACT_ATOMS: atom_id res chain seq x y z
N GLU A 1 -10.52 -9.74 10.58
CA GLU A 1 -9.44 -9.41 11.53
C GLU A 1 -8.82 -8.03 11.23
N ARG A 2 -9.26 -6.96 11.89
CA ARG A 2 -8.56 -5.65 11.85
C ARG A 2 -7.33 -5.81 12.74
N THR A 3 -6.14 -5.94 12.14
CA THR A 3 -4.88 -5.97 12.89
C THR A 3 -4.90 -4.80 13.87
N GLY A 4 -4.70 -5.06 15.16
CA GLY A 4 -4.80 -4.08 16.24
C GLY A 4 -3.73 -2.98 16.23
N LEU A 5 -3.20 -2.63 15.06
CA LEU A 5 -2.33 -1.50 14.83
C LEU A 5 -3.18 -0.24 14.94
N ALA A 6 -2.76 0.69 15.81
CA ALA A 6 -3.36 2.01 15.87
C ALA A 6 -3.36 2.61 14.45
N THR A 7 -4.48 3.19 14.03
CA THR A 7 -4.66 3.80 12.69
C THR A 7 -3.55 4.80 12.35
N THR A 8 -2.93 5.39 13.37
CA THR A 8 -1.75 6.27 13.28
C THR A 8 -0.49 5.59 12.73
N ALA A 9 -0.29 4.30 12.98
CA ALA A 9 0.87 3.56 12.50
C ALA A 9 0.86 3.39 10.97
N ILE A 10 -0.34 3.29 10.39
CA ILE A 10 -0.56 3.16 8.95
C ILE A 10 -0.62 4.53 8.27
N GLN A 11 -0.97 5.59 9.00
CA GLN A 11 -1.09 6.96 8.49
C GLN A 11 0.20 7.45 7.82
N ARG A 12 1.34 7.23 8.50
CA ARG A 12 2.68 7.57 7.97
C ARG A 12 3.00 6.82 6.69
N GLY A 13 2.66 5.53 6.63
CA GLY A 13 2.83 4.69 5.44
C GLY A 13 1.96 5.16 4.28
N LEU A 14 0.71 5.54 4.56
CA LEU A 14 -0.21 6.10 3.58
C LEU A 14 0.29 7.43 3.00
N GLU A 15 0.74 8.36 3.83
CA GLU A 15 1.27 9.66 3.36
C GLU A 15 2.52 9.50 2.50
N GLU A 16 3.44 8.62 2.88
CA GLU A 16 4.64 8.34 2.09
C GLU A 16 4.30 7.61 0.78
N ALA A 17 3.32 6.71 0.78
CA ALA A 17 2.84 6.06 -0.44
C ALA A 17 2.16 7.06 -1.39
N GLU A 18 1.40 8.01 -0.85
CA GLU A 18 0.76 9.08 -1.61
C GLU A 18 1.80 10.04 -2.22
N LYS A 19 2.80 10.48 -1.43
CA LYS A 19 3.93 11.29 -1.93
C LYS A 19 4.74 10.60 -3.02
N LYS A 20 4.92 9.28 -2.93
CA LYS A 20 5.62 8.48 -3.94
C LYS A 20 4.75 8.22 -5.18
N GLY A 21 3.48 8.64 -5.17
CA GLY A 21 2.53 8.41 -6.25
C GLY A 21 2.16 6.94 -6.40
N LEU A 22 2.29 6.15 -5.34
CA LEU A 22 1.97 4.72 -5.29
C LEU A 22 0.54 4.47 -4.81
N LEU A 23 -0.04 5.42 -4.08
CA LEU A 23 -1.36 5.28 -3.49
C LEU A 23 -2.15 6.57 -3.71
N GLN A 24 -3.43 6.44 -4.03
CA GLN A 24 -4.39 7.53 -3.96
C GLN A 24 -5.43 7.20 -2.90
N ARG A 25 -5.94 8.23 -2.23
CA ARG A 25 -7.05 8.07 -1.28
C ARG A 25 -8.02 9.23 -1.37
N ASP A 26 -9.24 8.93 -0.97
CA ASP A 26 -10.29 9.89 -0.66
C ASP A 26 -10.61 9.82 0.85
N LEU A 27 -11.57 10.62 1.31
CA LEU A 27 -12.04 10.71 2.69
C LEU A 27 -12.50 9.36 3.27
N TRP A 28 -12.82 8.39 2.41
CA TRP A 28 -13.37 7.09 2.82
C TRP A 28 -12.56 5.87 2.36
N HIS A 29 -11.80 5.96 1.28
CA HIS A 29 -11.13 4.79 0.69
C HIS A 29 -9.75 5.13 0.13
N ALA A 30 -8.84 4.17 0.15
CA ALA A 30 -7.53 4.25 -0.50
C ALA A 30 -7.37 3.12 -1.52
N TRP A 31 -6.75 3.41 -2.66
CA TRP A 31 -6.48 2.48 -3.74
C TRP A 31 -5.08 2.69 -4.31
N PRO A 32 -4.43 1.61 -4.80
CA PRO A 32 -3.13 1.74 -5.47
C PRO A 32 -3.28 2.45 -6.81
N THR A 33 -2.29 3.24 -7.18
CA THR A 33 -2.15 3.79 -8.55
C THR A 33 -1.57 2.71 -9.47
N GLU A 34 -1.49 2.95 -10.79
CA GLU A 34 -0.79 2.04 -11.71
C GLU A 34 0.65 1.74 -11.24
N ARG A 35 1.37 2.76 -10.78
CA ARG A 35 2.72 2.61 -10.20
C ARG A 35 2.71 1.83 -8.88
N GLY A 36 1.68 2.01 -8.06
CA GLY A 36 1.49 1.26 -6.82
C GLY A 36 1.17 -0.21 -7.03
N LEU A 37 0.40 -0.51 -8.07
CA LEU A 37 0.09 -1.88 -8.51
C LEU A 37 1.36 -2.60 -9.00
N ASP A 38 2.21 -1.90 -9.74
CA ASP A 38 3.52 -2.40 -10.15
C ASP A 38 4.39 -2.74 -8.92
N PHE A 39 4.42 -1.85 -7.93
CA PHE A 39 5.16 -2.07 -6.68
C PHE A 39 4.56 -3.19 -5.79
N LEU A 40 3.25 -3.35 -5.77
CA LEU A 40 2.56 -4.47 -5.10
C LEU A 40 2.87 -5.78 -5.81
N SER A 41 2.98 -5.77 -7.14
CA SER A 41 3.38 -6.94 -7.93
C SER A 41 4.84 -7.33 -7.63
N ASP A 42 5.73 -6.35 -7.50
CA ASP A 42 7.11 -6.54 -7.05
C ASP A 42 7.18 -7.16 -5.65
N LEU A 43 6.45 -6.59 -4.68
CA LEU A 43 6.43 -7.10 -3.31
C LEU A 43 5.83 -8.52 -3.26
N GLN A 44 4.77 -8.76 -4.02
CA GLN A 44 4.10 -10.07 -4.07
C GLN A 44 5.00 -11.11 -4.75
N SER A 45 5.79 -10.71 -5.76
CA SER A 45 6.77 -11.58 -6.42
C SER A 45 7.88 -12.05 -5.49
N ILE A 46 8.24 -11.28 -4.45
CA ILE A 46 9.21 -11.70 -3.43
C ILE A 46 8.67 -12.83 -2.53
N PHE A 47 7.35 -12.90 -2.34
CA PHE A 47 6.70 -13.95 -1.55
C PHE A 47 6.16 -15.11 -2.39
N LEU A 48 6.15 -14.97 -3.71
CA LEU A 48 5.81 -16.06 -4.63
C LEU A 48 7.08 -16.90 -4.85
N PRO A 49 7.04 -18.21 -4.58
CA PRO A 49 8.17 -19.07 -4.91
C PRO A 49 8.37 -19.08 -6.43
N GLU A 50 9.61 -18.87 -6.88
CA GLU A 50 10.00 -19.15 -8.26
C GLU A 50 9.61 -20.60 -8.56
N THR A 51 8.72 -20.78 -9.54
CA THR A 51 8.19 -22.10 -9.90
C THR A 51 9.22 -22.90 -10.66
#